data_AF-A0A7Y2KWN7-F1
#
_entry.id   AF-A0A7Y2KWN7-F1
#
_cell.length_a   1.000
_cell.length_b   1.000
_cell.length_c   1.000
_cell.angle_alpha   90.00
_cell.angle_beta   90.00
_cell.angle_gamma   90.00
#
_symmetry.space_group_name_H-M   'P 1'
#
loop_
_entity.id
_entity.type
_entity.pdbx_description
1 polymer ?
#
loop_
_entity_poly.entity_id
_entity_poly.type
_entity_poly.pdbx_seq_one_letter_code
_entity_poly.pdbx_strand_id
1 'polypeptide(L)'
;HRGIVVNESSTYVQCGVAGFGILQAPGIALERYLADGSLVEVLENYRPRPRPVSVLYPSRTYLAPQVHAFVDWVSQRFALLYPLWLEQKTSGA
;
A
#
# COMPACT_ATOMS: atom_id res chain seq x y z
N HIS A 1 23.11 20.67 -5.07
CA HIS A 1 22.25 20.08 -4.01
C HIS A 1 22.33 18.57 -4.09
N ARG A 2 22.73 17.87 -3.01
CA ARG A 2 22.72 16.39 -2.97
C ARG A 2 21.34 15.94 -2.48
N GLY A 3 20.58 15.28 -3.34
CA GLY A 3 19.34 14.62 -2.98
C GLY A 3 19.59 13.21 -2.46
N ILE A 4 18.62 12.64 -1.74
CA ILE A 4 18.61 11.24 -1.35
C ILE A 4 17.86 10.46 -2.44
N VAL A 5 18.47 9.40 -2.95
CA VAL A 5 17.86 8.49 -3.93
C VAL A 5 17.93 7.09 -3.36
N VAL A 6 16.78 6.42 -3.34
CA VAL A 6 16.62 5.06 -2.80
C VAL A 6 15.73 4.27 -3.75
N ASN A 7 15.97 2.96 -3.83
CA ASN A 7 15.20 2.03 -4.67
C ASN A 7 14.49 0.94 -3.84
N GLU A 8 14.49 1.08 -2.52
CA GLU A 8 13.94 0.12 -1.57
C GLU A 8 12.88 0.81 -0.71
N SER A 9 11.70 0.20 -0.61
CA SER A 9 10.51 0.84 -0.07
C SER A 9 10.60 1.15 1.43
N SER A 10 11.22 0.27 2.23
CA SER A 10 11.34 0.50 3.67
C SER A 10 12.31 1.64 3.97
N THR A 11 13.45 1.73 3.27
CA THR A 11 14.41 2.82 3.35
C THR A 11 13.76 4.14 2.94
N TYR A 12 12.94 4.14 1.88
CA TYR A 12 12.19 5.33 1.49
C TYR A 12 11.27 5.85 2.61
N VAL A 13 10.57 4.96 3.31
CA VAL A 13 9.77 5.34 4.49
C VAL A 13 10.66 5.81 5.65
N GLN A 14 11.76 5.11 5.93
CA GLN A 14 12.71 5.51 6.99
C GLN A 14 13.31 6.89 6.73
N CYS A 15 13.51 7.29 5.47
CA CYS A 15 13.96 8.64 5.17
C CYS A 15 12.97 9.70 5.68
N GLY A 16 11.67 9.50 5.49
CA GLY A 16 10.69 10.46 6.01
C GLY A 16 10.54 10.40 7.53
N VAL A 17 10.60 9.21 8.13
CA VAL A 17 10.62 9.06 9.61
C VAL A 17 11.84 9.77 10.22
N ALA A 18 12.98 9.74 9.54
CA ALA A 18 14.20 10.45 9.95
C ALA A 18 14.18 11.96 9.65
N GLY A 19 13.07 12.50 9.11
CA GLY A 19 12.91 13.93 8.87
C GLY A 19 13.56 14.46 7.60
N PHE A 20 13.89 13.61 6.62
CA PHE A 20 14.46 14.05 5.34
C PHE A 20 13.46 14.69 4.37
N GLY A 21 12.19 14.84 4.77
CA GLY A 21 11.17 15.57 4.02
C GLY A 21 9.82 14.84 3.97
N ILE A 22 9.02 15.20 2.96
CA ILE A 22 7.70 14.60 2.69
C ILE A 22 7.87 13.39 1.78
N LEU A 23 7.11 12.32 2.04
CA LEU A 23 7.10 11.08 1.26
C LEU A 23 5.68 10.69 0.87
N GLN A 24 5.54 9.88 -0.20
CA GLN A 24 4.28 9.21 -0.52
C GLN A 24 4.51 7.71 -0.68
N ALA A 25 3.89 6.90 0.17
CA ALA A 25 3.99 5.45 0.14
C ALA A 25 2.61 4.80 0.34
N PRO A 26 2.45 3.49 0.05
CA PRO A 26 1.23 2.76 0.38
C PRO A 26 0.92 2.88 1.88
N GLY A 27 -0.33 3.18 2.23
CA GLY A 27 -0.69 3.45 3.63
C GLY A 27 -0.45 2.29 4.58
N ILE A 28 -0.51 1.05 4.09
CA ILE A 28 -0.13 -0.16 4.84
C ILE A 28 1.31 -0.12 5.39
N ALA A 29 2.22 0.62 4.73
CA ALA A 29 3.59 0.80 5.18
C ALA A 29 3.75 1.98 6.17
N LEU A 30 2.73 2.82 6.30
CA LEU A 30 2.73 4.05 7.09
C LEU A 30 1.89 3.94 8.37
N GLU A 31 0.94 3.01 8.43
CA GLU A 31 -0.05 2.87 9.50
C GLU A 31 0.55 2.95 10.90
N ARG A 32 1.62 2.19 11.17
CA ARG A 32 2.30 2.21 12.48
C ARG A 32 2.85 3.59 12.83
N TYR A 33 3.42 4.30 11.85
CA TYR A 33 4.09 5.58 12.05
C TYR A 33 3.08 6.73 12.16
N LEU A 34 1.93 6.60 11.49
CA LEU A 34 0.80 7.50 11.67
C LEU A 34 0.16 7.29 13.04
N ALA A 35 0.04 6.04 13.50
CA ALA A 35 -0.55 5.70 14.79
C ALA A 35 0.32 6.15 15.98
N ASP A 36 1.64 6.04 15.88
CA ASP A 36 2.58 6.45 16.93
C ASP A 36 3.01 7.93 16.84
N GLY A 37 2.58 8.65 15.79
CA GLY A 37 2.88 10.06 15.58
C GLY A 37 4.28 10.35 15.02
N SER A 38 5.07 9.32 14.69
CA SER A 38 6.37 9.49 14.01
C SER A 38 6.22 10.07 12.61
N LEU A 39 5.04 9.90 11.99
CA LEU A 39 4.62 10.57 10.76
C LEU A 39 3.28 11.26 10.99
N VAL A 40 3.05 12.35 10.26
CA VAL A 40 1.78 13.06 10.23
C VAL A 40 1.30 13.13 8.78
N GLU A 41 0.01 12.83 8.56
CA GLU A 41 -0.59 12.97 7.24
C GLU A 41 -0.73 14.46 6.87
N VAL A 42 -0.31 14.79 5.66
CA VAL A 42 -0.48 16.11 5.07
C VAL A 42 -1.24 15.97 3.75
N LEU A 43 -1.93 17.04 3.35
CA LEU A 43 -2.70 17.08 2.09
C LEU A 43 -3.78 15.97 2.02
N GLU A 44 -4.46 15.68 3.12
CA GLU A 44 -5.48 14.62 3.22
C GLU A 44 -6.55 14.70 2.10
N ASN A 45 -6.99 15.92 1.77
CA ASN A 45 -7.97 16.18 0.69
C ASN A 45 -7.46 15.86 -0.72
N TYR A 46 -6.15 15.61 -0.89
CA TYR A 46 -5.51 15.30 -2.17
C TYR A 46 -4.97 13.87 -2.22
N ARG A 47 -5.49 12.97 -1.38
CA ARG A 47 -5.08 11.56 -1.35
C ARG A 47 -5.26 10.92 -2.74
N PRO A 48 -4.25 10.22 -3.28
CA PRO A 48 -4.38 9.52 -4.55
C PRO A 48 -5.47 8.45 -4.49
N ARG A 49 -6.02 8.10 -5.66
CA ARG A 49 -6.91 6.94 -5.77
C ARG A 49 -6.16 5.68 -5.31
N PRO A 50 -6.80 4.79 -4.53
CA PRO A 50 -6.23 3.49 -4.18
C PRO A 50 -5.80 2.74 -5.45
N ARG A 51 -4.60 2.16 -5.43
CA ARG A 51 -4.11 1.36 -6.55
C ARG A 51 -4.60 -0.08 -6.38
N PRO A 52 -5.19 -0.69 -7.43
CA PRO A 52 -5.62 -2.07 -7.33
C PRO A 52 -4.42 -2.99 -7.14
N VAL A 53 -4.58 -4.00 -6.28
CA VAL A 53 -3.62 -5.10 -6.11
C VAL A 53 -4.11 -6.28 -6.93
N SER A 54 -3.29 -6.72 -7.87
CA SER A 54 -3.62 -7.80 -8.80
C SER A 54 -2.72 -9.00 -8.56
N VAL A 55 -3.28 -10.21 -8.68
CA VAL A 55 -2.50 -11.45 -8.71
C VAL A 55 -2.17 -11.78 -10.16
N LEU A 56 -0.88 -11.79 -10.50
CA LEU A 56 -0.40 -12.07 -11.85
C LEU A 56 -0.01 -13.54 -11.98
N TYR A 57 -0.57 -14.23 -12.96
CA TYR A 57 -0.21 -15.60 -13.33
C TYR A 57 -0.26 -15.76 -14.86
N PRO A 58 0.48 -16.71 -15.45
CA PRO A 58 0.45 -16.94 -16.88
C PRO A 58 -0.97 -17.26 -17.36
N SER A 59 -1.40 -16.60 -18.43
CA SER A 59 -2.64 -16.96 -19.11
C SER A 59 -2.47 -18.34 -19.75
N ARG A 60 -3.03 -19.36 -19.13
CA ARG A 60 -3.07 -20.74 -19.64
C ARG A 60 -4.52 -21.19 -19.67
N THR A 61 -4.88 -21.94 -20.72
CA THR A 61 -6.24 -22.49 -20.90
C THR A 61 -6.69 -23.36 -19.71
N TYR A 62 -5.74 -23.99 -19.01
CA TYR A 62 -5.99 -24.74 -17.78
C TYR A 62 -5.09 -24.23 -16.65
N LEU A 63 -5.68 -23.48 -15.72
CA LEU A 63 -5.03 -23.10 -14.48
C LEU A 63 -5.04 -24.30 -13.52
N ALA A 64 -3.93 -24.56 -12.81
CA ALA A 64 -3.89 -25.64 -11.84
C ALA A 64 -4.87 -25.34 -10.67
N PRO A 65 -5.64 -26.34 -10.18
CA PRO A 65 -6.59 -26.13 -9.07
C PRO A 65 -5.97 -25.51 -7.81
N GLN A 66 -4.70 -25.80 -7.54
CA GLN A 66 -3.95 -25.22 -6.42
C GLN A 66 -3.73 -23.71 -6.58
N VAL A 67 -3.53 -23.22 -7.81
CA VAL A 67 -3.40 -21.78 -8.09
C VAL A 67 -4.73 -21.09 -7.89
N HIS A 68 -5.83 -21.69 -8.35
CA HIS A 68 -7.18 -21.18 -8.06
C HIS A 68 -7.44 -21.08 -6.56
N ALA A 69 -7.21 -22.16 -5.81
CA ALA A 69 -7.39 -22.18 -4.37
C ALA A 69 -6.51 -21.12 -3.66
N PHE A 70 -5.27 -20.93 -4.11
CA PHE A 70 -4.39 -19.88 -3.59
C PHE A 70 -4.90 -18.47 -3.90
N VAL A 71 -5.32 -18.21 -5.13
CA VAL A 71 -5.88 -16.91 -5.55
C VAL A 71 -7.11 -16.59 -4.72
N ASP A 72 -8.05 -17.53 -4.59
CA ASP A 72 -9.26 -17.35 -3.80
C ASP A 72 -8.93 -17.06 -2.33
N TRP A 73 -8.01 -17.83 -1.76
CA TRP A 73 -7.56 -17.64 -0.38
C TRP A 73 -6.88 -16.28 -0.15
N VAL A 74 -5.94 -15.90 -1.02
CA VAL A 74 -5.17 -14.66 -0.84
C VAL A 74 -6.03 -13.42 -1.09
N SER A 75 -6.95 -13.47 -2.06
CA SER A 75 -7.90 -12.38 -2.31
C SER A 75 -8.79 -12.10 -1.11
N GLN A 76 -9.28 -13.14 -0.43
CA GLN A 76 -10.05 -12.99 0.80
C GLN A 76 -9.18 -12.47 1.96
N ARG A 77 -7.98 -13.03 2.14
CA ARG A 77 -7.12 -12.68 3.28
C ARG A 77 -6.55 -11.28 3.18
N PHE A 78 -6.18 -10.84 1.98
CA PHE A 78 -5.58 -9.53 1.75
C PHE A 78 -6.55 -8.39 2.09
N ALA A 79 -7.82 -8.51 1.70
CA ALA A 79 -8.86 -7.54 2.05
C ALA A 79 -9.04 -7.42 3.56
N LEU A 80 -9.03 -8.55 4.29
CA LEU A 80 -9.20 -8.57 5.74
C LEU A 80 -8.03 -7.97 6.53
N LEU A 81 -6.81 -8.02 5.99
CA LEU A 81 -5.62 -7.51 6.67
C LEU A 81 -5.49 -5.99 6.57
N TYR A 82 -6.00 -5.40 5.49
CA TYR A 82 -5.83 -3.97 5.21
C TYR A 82 -7.15 -3.26 4.87
N PRO A 83 -8.20 -3.42 5.70
CA PRO A 83 -9.53 -2.90 5.37
C PRO A 83 -9.52 -1.38 5.17
N LEU A 84 -8.79 -0.65 6.02
CA LEU A 84 -8.70 0.82 5.98
C LEU A 84 -8.00 1.38 4.74
N TRP A 85 -7.11 0.59 4.13
CA TRP A 85 -6.27 1.04 3.03
C TRP A 85 -6.72 0.50 1.67
N LEU A 86 -7.66 -0.45 1.67
CA LEU A 86 -8.23 -1.05 0.46
C LEU A 86 -9.64 -0.53 0.16
N GLU A 87 -10.39 -0.13 1.18
CA GLU A 87 -11.73 0.42 1.00
C GLU A 87 -11.69 1.91 0.62
N GLN A 88 -12.55 2.31 -0.33
CA GLN A 88 -12.86 3.72 -0.53
C GLN A 88 -13.77 4.18 0.62
N LYS A 89 -13.37 5.21 1.37
CA LYS A 89 -14.38 6.17 1.84
C LYS A 89 -14.90 6.87 0.60
N THR A 90 -15.99 6.38 0.03
CA THR A 90 -16.77 7.15 -0.95
C THR A 90 -17.30 8.35 -0.19
N SER A 91 -16.58 9.48 -0.23
CA SER A 91 -17.18 10.76 0.12
C SER A 91 -18.14 11.09 -1.02
N GLY A 92 -19.39 10.68 -0.86
CA GLY A 92 -20.49 11.25 -1.60
C GLY A 92 -20.72 12.68 -1.12
N ALA A 93 -20.93 13.57 -2.09
CA ALA A 93 -21.27 14.99 -1.99
C ALA A 93 -20.14 15.95 -1.57
#